data_AF-A0A661E481-F1
#
_entry.id   AF-A0A661E481-F1
#
_cell.length_a   1.000
_cell.length_b   1.000
_cell.length_c   1.000
_cell.angle_alpha   90.00
_cell.angle_beta   90.00
_cell.angle_gamma   90.00
#
_symmetry.space_group_name_H-M   'P 1'
#
loop_
_entity.id
_entity.type
_entity.pdbx_description
1 polymer ?
#
loop_
_entity_poly.entity_id
_entity_poly.type
_entity_poly.pdbx_seq_one_letter_code
_entity_poly.pdbx_strand_id
1 'polypeptide(L)'
;MTTISRLTAAAKLSPGVLRSLFPLVLIYAAFLFFNREAIVPLLAGWWNSHEASQGLLIMPVSLWLTLQQLIRRPHLNLWPSWSWVVLFVAASAGIHLGGLMHVQLIEFCSLIIAFVAISVALYGIRQHGRGHHESYFPPLYGLLALPVWDYSNFIFQLGSLKATELFLKFSPIPNYVEGFRIELASGAFMVDAGCSGLRYMVSALAIALLYA
;
A
#
# COMPACT_ATOMS: atom_id res chain seq x y z
N MET A 1 8.75 29.88 -24.46
CA MET A 1 7.73 29.15 -25.26
C MET A 1 8.32 27.92 -25.97
N THR A 2 9.09 27.07 -25.28
CA THR A 2 9.77 25.92 -25.92
C THR A 2 9.70 24.62 -25.11
N THR A 3 8.97 24.60 -23.99
CA THR A 3 8.94 23.45 -23.06
C THR A 3 7.64 22.63 -23.12
N ILE A 4 6.63 23.08 -23.87
CA ILE A 4 5.29 22.45 -23.90
C ILE A 4 5.16 21.39 -25.01
N SER A 5 6.02 21.39 -26.04
CA SER A 5 5.91 20.44 -27.17
C SER A 5 6.35 19.00 -26.88
N ARG A 6 6.90 18.72 -25.68
CA ARG A 6 7.28 17.35 -25.29
C ARG A 6 6.15 16.52 -24.68
N LEU A 7 4.99 17.12 -24.40
CA LEU A 7 3.86 16.42 -23.77
C LEU A 7 2.90 15.73 -24.75
N THR A 8 3.07 15.94 -26.06
CA THR A 8 2.22 15.35 -27.12
C THR A 8 2.99 14.49 -28.11
N ALA A 9 4.14 13.94 -27.69
CA ALA A 9 4.66 12.76 -28.37
C ALA A 9 3.94 11.57 -27.74
N ALA A 10 2.91 11.05 -28.40
CA ALA A 10 2.47 9.69 -28.16
C ALA A 10 3.73 8.82 -28.32
N ALA A 11 4.35 8.46 -27.20
CA ALA A 11 5.55 7.65 -27.19
C ALA A 11 5.16 6.38 -27.94
N LYS A 12 5.65 6.24 -29.18
CA LYS A 12 5.46 5.01 -29.96
C LYS A 12 6.09 3.91 -29.12
N LEU A 13 5.24 3.20 -28.37
CA LEU A 13 5.64 2.05 -27.57
C LEU A 13 6.33 1.09 -28.52
N SER A 14 7.58 0.74 -28.22
CA SER A 14 8.31 -0.17 -29.09
C SER A 14 7.63 -1.55 -29.07
N PRO A 15 7.76 -2.35 -30.14
CA PRO A 15 7.16 -3.68 -30.20
C PRO A 15 7.58 -4.59 -29.03
N GLY A 16 8.81 -4.40 -28.51
CA GLY A 16 9.30 -5.09 -27.32
C GLY A 16 8.54 -4.73 -26.05
N VAL A 17 8.26 -3.44 -25.82
CA VAL A 17 7.44 -2.98 -24.68
C VAL A 17 6.02 -3.52 -24.79
N LEU A 18 5.42 -3.50 -25.98
CA LEU A 18 4.07 -4.01 -26.19
C LEU A 18 3.99 -5.51 -25.86
N ARG A 19 4.99 -6.29 -26.30
CA ARG A 19 5.08 -7.73 -26.00
C ARG A 19 5.20 -8.01 -24.50
N SER A 20 5.93 -7.18 -23.76
CA SER A 20 6.09 -7.36 -22.32
C SER A 20 4.90 -6.84 -21.53
N LEU A 21 4.25 -5.74 -21.94
CA LEU A 21 3.10 -5.17 -21.23
C LEU A 21 1.80 -5.96 -21.44
N PHE A 22 1.59 -6.51 -22.63
CA PHE A 22 0.36 -7.23 -22.97
C PHE A 22 -0.04 -8.33 -21.96
N PRO A 23 0.84 -9.28 -21.57
CA PRO A 23 0.48 -10.31 -20.60
C PRO A 23 0.21 -9.73 -19.20
N LEU A 24 0.93 -8.68 -18.77
CA LEU A 24 0.67 -8.04 -17.48
C LEU A 24 -0.69 -7.35 -17.46
N VAL A 25 -1.05 -6.62 -18.52
CA VAL A 25 -2.36 -5.97 -18.62
C VAL A 25 -3.48 -7.02 -18.62
N LEU A 26 -3.28 -8.13 -19.35
CA LEU A 26 -4.24 -9.22 -19.38
C LEU A 26 -4.42 -9.87 -18.00
N ILE A 27 -3.33 -10.16 -17.30
CA ILE A 27 -3.37 -10.79 -15.97
C ILE A 27 -3.99 -9.85 -14.93
N TYR A 28 -3.63 -8.55 -14.94
CA TYR A 28 -4.27 -7.59 -14.06
C TYR A 28 -5.76 -7.41 -14.38
N ALA A 29 -6.14 -7.32 -15.66
CA ALA A 29 -7.55 -7.23 -16.05
C ALA A 29 -8.35 -8.45 -15.58
N ALA A 30 -7.81 -9.66 -15.77
CA ALA A 30 -8.42 -10.89 -15.27
C ALA A 30 -8.52 -10.88 -13.74
N PHE A 31 -7.44 -10.53 -13.04
CA PHE A 31 -7.41 -10.45 -11.58
C PHE A 31 -8.45 -9.47 -11.03
N LEU A 32 -8.53 -8.26 -11.61
CA LEU A 32 -9.50 -7.24 -11.21
C LEU A 32 -10.94 -7.68 -11.50
N PHE A 33 -11.18 -8.37 -12.62
CA PHE A 33 -12.50 -8.87 -12.98
C PHE A 33 -13.00 -9.98 -12.05
N PHE A 34 -12.13 -10.97 -11.76
CA PHE A 34 -12.48 -12.10 -10.90
C PHE A 34 -12.61 -11.72 -9.42
N ASN A 35 -11.82 -10.76 -8.94
CA ASN A 35 -11.82 -10.32 -7.55
C ASN A 35 -12.65 -9.05 -7.31
N ARG A 36 -13.52 -8.64 -8.26
CA ARG A 36 -14.30 -7.39 -8.17
C ARG A 36 -15.09 -7.26 -6.87
N GLU A 37 -15.59 -8.39 -6.34
CA GLU A 37 -16.42 -8.45 -5.14
C GLU A 37 -15.62 -8.08 -3.88
N ALA A 38 -14.32 -8.36 -3.86
CA ALA A 38 -13.40 -7.96 -2.79
C ALA A 38 -12.82 -6.55 -3.01
N ILE A 39 -12.61 -6.15 -4.28
CA ILE A 39 -12.03 -4.86 -4.65
C ILE A 39 -12.97 -3.70 -4.31
N VAL A 40 -14.27 -3.83 -4.62
CA VAL A 40 -15.23 -2.74 -4.41
C VAL A 40 -15.34 -2.34 -2.93
N PRO A 41 -15.48 -3.28 -1.96
CA PRO A 41 -15.44 -2.96 -0.53
C PRO A 41 -14.11 -2.35 -0.09
N LEU A 42 -12.97 -2.84 -0.60
CA LEU A 42 -11.66 -2.28 -0.26
C LEU A 42 -11.55 -0.81 -0.68
N LEU A 43 -11.93 -0.49 -1.92
CA LEU A 43 -11.93 0.87 -2.44
C LEU A 43 -12.91 1.76 -1.68
N ALA A 44 -14.11 1.26 -1.36
CA ALA A 44 -15.07 1.97 -0.53
C ALA A 44 -14.51 2.23 0.89
N GLY A 45 -13.78 1.28 1.46
CA GLY A 45 -13.09 1.43 2.74
C GLY A 45 -12.06 2.55 2.70
N TRP A 46 -11.21 2.59 1.67
CA TRP A 46 -10.23 3.66 1.51
C TRP A 46 -10.87 5.03 1.20
N TRP A 47 -12.00 5.05 0.52
CA TRP A 47 -12.69 6.30 0.19
C TRP A 47 -13.40 6.92 1.39
N ASN A 48 -14.03 6.07 2.22
CA ASN A 48 -14.87 6.53 3.33
C ASN A 48 -14.11 6.65 4.66
N SER A 49 -12.95 6.00 4.81
CA SER A 49 -12.13 6.05 6.01
C SER A 49 -11.00 7.06 5.90
N HIS A 50 -10.90 7.97 6.87
CA HIS A 50 -9.76 8.88 7.00
C HIS A 50 -8.45 8.18 7.37
N GLU A 51 -8.54 7.00 7.99
CA GLU A 51 -7.40 6.21 8.49
C GLU A 51 -6.75 5.37 7.38
N ALA A 52 -7.55 4.93 6.40
CA ALA A 52 -7.10 4.02 5.35
C ALA A 52 -6.94 4.72 3.97
N SER A 53 -7.20 6.02 3.89
CA SER A 53 -7.22 6.78 2.63
C SER A 53 -5.88 6.77 1.88
N GLN A 54 -4.75 6.51 2.55
CA GLN A 54 -3.45 6.39 1.89
C GLN A 54 -3.42 5.33 0.78
N GLY A 55 -4.25 4.29 0.87
CA GLY A 55 -4.31 3.22 -0.13
C GLY A 55 -4.70 3.73 -1.52
N LEU A 56 -5.53 4.78 -1.60
CA LEU A 56 -5.96 5.40 -2.86
C LEU A 56 -4.81 6.01 -3.65
N LEU A 57 -3.75 6.45 -2.98
CA LEU A 57 -2.59 7.08 -3.63
C LEU A 57 -1.44 6.09 -3.81
N ILE A 58 -1.17 5.27 -2.79
CA ILE A 58 -0.07 4.30 -2.81
C ILE A 58 -0.24 3.29 -3.96
N MET A 59 -1.45 2.76 -4.17
CA MET A 59 -1.69 1.76 -5.21
C MET A 59 -1.47 2.28 -6.63
N PRO A 60 -2.06 3.41 -7.05
CA PRO A 60 -1.77 4.00 -8.36
C PRO A 60 -0.29 4.37 -8.54
N VAL A 61 0.38 4.87 -7.49
CA VAL A 61 1.81 5.20 -7.57
C VAL A 61 2.66 3.94 -7.75
N SER A 62 2.38 2.86 -7.00
CA SER A 62 3.06 1.57 -7.16
C SER A 62 2.89 1.02 -8.59
N LEU A 63 1.67 1.06 -9.13
CA LEU A 63 1.39 0.61 -10.49
C LEU A 63 2.12 1.49 -11.52
N TRP A 64 2.07 2.81 -11.35
CA TRP A 64 2.74 3.76 -12.23
C TRP A 64 4.26 3.57 -12.25
N LEU A 65 4.89 3.42 -11.09
CA LEU A 65 6.33 3.14 -10.99
C LEU A 65 6.69 1.82 -11.68
N THR A 66 5.85 0.79 -11.49
CA THR A 66 6.03 -0.51 -12.15
C THR A 66 5.95 -0.37 -13.67
N LEU A 67 4.94 0.34 -14.19
CA LEU A 67 4.79 0.60 -15.62
C LEU A 67 5.96 1.41 -16.18
N GLN A 68 6.42 2.44 -15.49
CA GLN A 68 7.59 3.22 -15.91
C GLN A 68 8.85 2.35 -16.02
N GLN A 69 9.05 1.44 -15.07
CA GLN A 69 10.20 0.55 -15.10
C GLN A 69 10.15 -0.38 -16.31
N LEU A 70 8.97 -0.90 -16.66
CA LEU A 70 8.75 -1.74 -17.84
C LEU A 70 9.00 -0.99 -19.14
N ILE A 71 8.49 0.24 -19.25
CA ILE A 71 8.69 1.09 -20.43
C ILE A 71 10.18 1.41 -20.64
N ARG A 72 10.93 1.65 -19.55
CA ARG A 72 12.38 1.92 -19.61
C ARG A 72 13.23 0.70 -19.95
N ARG A 73 12.68 -0.51 -19.86
CA ARG A 73 13.40 -1.78 -20.10
C ARG A 73 12.70 -2.62 -21.18
N PRO A 74 12.74 -2.20 -22.46
CA PRO A 74 11.99 -2.79 -23.58
C PRO A 74 12.37 -4.23 -23.95
N HIS A 75 13.49 -4.74 -23.42
CA HIS A 75 14.01 -6.10 -23.68
C HIS A 75 13.95 -7.01 -22.44
N LEU A 76 13.06 -6.71 -21.48
CA LEU A 76 12.81 -7.62 -20.36
C LEU A 76 12.17 -8.90 -20.86
N ASN A 77 12.91 -10.00 -20.75
CA ASN A 77 12.33 -11.33 -20.87
C ASN A 77 11.50 -11.63 -19.61
N LEU A 78 10.27 -12.08 -19.81
CA LEU A 78 9.38 -12.58 -18.76
C LEU A 78 9.93 -13.90 -18.25
N TRP A 79 10.47 -13.90 -17.03
CA TRP A 79 11.00 -15.08 -16.37
C TRP A 79 10.25 -15.25 -15.06
N PRO A 80 9.17 -16.06 -15.06
CA PRO A 80 8.33 -16.21 -13.90
C PRO A 80 9.13 -16.71 -12.69
N SER A 81 9.10 -15.96 -11.60
CA SER A 81 9.70 -16.41 -10.35
C SER A 81 8.73 -17.33 -9.63
N TRP A 82 9.07 -18.62 -9.54
CA TRP A 82 8.19 -19.64 -8.95
C TRP A 82 7.76 -19.30 -7.52
N SER A 83 8.65 -18.73 -6.70
CA SER A 83 8.32 -18.30 -5.33
C SER A 83 7.19 -17.28 -5.28
N TRP A 84 7.19 -16.31 -6.21
CA TRP A 84 6.15 -15.28 -6.29
C TRP A 84 4.87 -15.79 -6.95
N VAL A 85 4.97 -16.77 -7.85
CA VAL A 85 3.79 -17.50 -8.35
C VAL A 85 3.10 -18.26 -7.21
N VAL A 86 3.86 -18.97 -6.38
CA VAL A 86 3.31 -19.65 -5.20
C VAL A 86 2.68 -18.64 -4.24
N LEU A 87 3.34 -17.50 -4.00
CA LEU A 87 2.76 -16.44 -3.18
C LEU A 87 1.47 -15.87 -3.78
N PHE A 88 1.40 -15.65 -5.09
CA PHE A 88 0.20 -15.19 -5.77
C PHE A 88 -0.95 -16.20 -5.63
N VAL A 89 -0.67 -17.50 -5.79
CA VAL A 89 -1.67 -18.57 -5.63
C VAL A 89 -2.15 -18.64 -4.17
N ALA A 90 -1.23 -18.61 -3.20
CA ALA A 90 -1.57 -18.61 -1.78
C ALA A 90 -2.37 -17.37 -1.38
N ALA A 91 -2.00 -16.19 -1.87
CA ALA A 91 -2.73 -14.96 -1.64
C ALA A 91 -4.12 -15.01 -2.29
N SER A 92 -4.23 -15.52 -3.52
CA SER A 92 -5.54 -15.69 -4.18
C SER A 92 -6.46 -16.63 -3.40
N ALA A 93 -5.91 -17.74 -2.86
CA ALA A 93 -6.66 -18.60 -1.94
C ALA A 93 -7.07 -17.85 -0.66
N GLY A 94 -6.19 -17.00 -0.13
CA GLY A 94 -6.47 -16.14 1.02
C GLY A 94 -7.61 -15.14 0.79
N ILE A 95 -7.75 -14.58 -0.42
CA ILE A 95 -8.89 -13.71 -0.77
C ILE A 95 -10.20 -14.49 -0.57
N HIS A 96 -10.30 -15.68 -1.17
CA HIS A 96 -11.51 -16.50 -1.11
C HIS A 96 -11.77 -17.04 0.30
N LEU A 97 -10.74 -17.49 1.02
CA LEU A 97 -10.88 -17.96 2.40
C LEU A 97 -11.32 -16.83 3.33
N GLY A 98 -10.76 -15.62 3.17
CA GLY A 98 -11.17 -14.43 3.92
C GLY A 98 -12.63 -14.09 3.67
N GLY A 99 -13.07 -14.10 2.41
CA GLY A 99 -14.46 -13.88 2.05
C GLY A 99 -15.42 -14.94 2.62
N LEU A 100 -15.05 -16.23 2.56
CA LEU A 100 -15.84 -17.34 3.11
C LEU A 100 -15.98 -17.27 4.63
N MET A 101 -14.93 -16.83 5.33
CA MET A 101 -14.92 -16.68 6.79
C MET A 101 -15.46 -15.32 7.24
N HIS A 102 -15.83 -14.44 6.32
CA HIS A 102 -16.20 -13.03 6.58
C HIS A 102 -15.12 -12.26 7.38
N VAL A 103 -13.84 -12.59 7.17
CA VAL A 103 -12.70 -11.90 7.78
C VAL A 103 -12.09 -10.93 6.77
N GLN A 104 -12.62 -9.70 6.76
CA GLN A 104 -12.23 -8.64 5.81
C GLN A 104 -10.73 -8.34 5.81
N LEU A 105 -10.07 -8.40 6.97
CA LEU A 105 -8.63 -8.15 7.06
C LEU A 105 -7.83 -9.12 6.20
N ILE A 106 -8.15 -10.41 6.28
CA ILE A 106 -7.45 -11.45 5.53
C ILE A 106 -7.71 -11.23 4.04
N GLU A 107 -8.97 -11.03 3.67
CA GLU A 107 -9.38 -10.79 2.29
C GLU A 107 -8.63 -9.61 1.66
N PHE A 108 -8.63 -8.44 2.31
CA PHE A 108 -8.00 -7.23 1.80
C PHE A 108 -6.48 -7.31 1.79
N CYS A 109 -5.85 -7.87 2.82
CA CYS A 109 -4.41 -8.09 2.84
C CYS A 109 -3.99 -9.04 1.71
N SER A 110 -4.69 -10.15 1.56
CA SER A 110 -4.46 -11.12 0.49
C SER A 110 -4.63 -10.52 -0.90
N LEU A 111 -5.62 -9.63 -1.09
CA LEU A 111 -5.85 -8.95 -2.35
C LEU A 111 -4.66 -8.07 -2.76
N ILE A 112 -4.15 -7.28 -1.81
CA ILE A 112 -3.00 -6.40 -2.03
C ILE A 112 -1.73 -7.21 -2.28
N ILE A 113 -1.50 -8.26 -1.49
CA ILE A 113 -0.36 -9.17 -1.69
C ILE A 113 -0.43 -9.84 -3.06
N ALA A 114 -1.59 -10.33 -3.48
CA ALA A 114 -1.78 -10.92 -4.81
C ALA A 114 -1.52 -9.91 -5.93
N PHE A 115 -2.02 -8.68 -5.78
CA PHE A 115 -1.79 -7.60 -6.74
C PHE A 115 -0.29 -7.29 -6.93
N VAL A 116 0.45 -7.18 -5.82
CA VAL A 116 1.91 -6.98 -5.83
C VAL A 116 2.62 -8.19 -6.42
N ALA A 117 2.21 -9.40 -6.01
CA ALA A 117 2.81 -10.65 -6.46
C ALA A 117 2.67 -10.88 -7.97
N ILE A 118 1.61 -10.39 -8.64
CA ILE A 118 1.51 -10.46 -10.12
C ILE A 118 2.71 -9.77 -10.79
N SER A 119 2.99 -8.53 -10.39
CA SER A 119 4.10 -7.76 -10.96
C SER A 119 5.45 -8.41 -10.65
N VAL A 120 5.64 -8.87 -9.41
CA VAL A 120 6.92 -9.50 -9.04
C VAL A 120 7.04 -10.92 -9.63
N ALA A 121 5.95 -11.67 -9.81
CA ALA A 121 6.02 -12.98 -10.42
C ALA A 121 6.47 -12.89 -11.88
N LEU A 122 5.94 -11.92 -12.64
CA LEU A 122 6.26 -11.77 -14.07
C LEU A 122 7.62 -11.11 -14.32
N TYR A 123 8.03 -10.16 -13.47
CA TYR A 123 9.21 -9.33 -13.69
C TYR A 123 10.26 -9.38 -12.58
N GLY A 124 10.00 -10.10 -11.49
CA GLY A 124 10.91 -10.38 -10.36
C GLY A 124 12.02 -11.32 -10.77
N ILE A 125 12.88 -10.78 -11.63
CA ILE A 125 14.28 -11.03 -11.91
C ILE A 125 14.77 -12.45 -11.64
N ARG A 126 15.03 -13.12 -12.77
CA ARG A 126 16.15 -14.03 -12.91
C ARG A 126 17.09 -13.55 -14.02
N GLN A 127 17.45 -12.26 -14.01
CA GLN A 127 18.61 -11.78 -14.77
C GLN A 127 19.82 -11.79 -13.83
N HIS A 128 20.79 -12.65 -14.12
CA HIS A 128 22.05 -12.85 -13.38
C HIS A 128 22.93 -11.59 -13.37
N GLY A 129 22.51 -10.49 -12.73
CA GLY A 129 23.24 -9.23 -12.69
C GLY A 129 23.02 -8.42 -11.42
N ARG A 130 23.97 -7.53 -11.11
CA ARG A 130 24.07 -6.68 -9.90
C ARG A 130 22.91 -5.68 -9.68
N GLY A 131 21.98 -5.52 -10.61
CA GLY A 131 20.89 -4.51 -10.56
C GLY A 131 19.52 -5.05 -10.14
N HIS A 132 19.46 -6.13 -9.35
CA HIS A 132 18.20 -6.84 -9.08
C HIS A 132 17.30 -6.15 -8.03
N HIS A 133 17.87 -5.44 -7.05
CA HIS A 133 17.07 -4.85 -5.97
C HIS A 133 16.09 -3.77 -6.45
N GLU A 134 16.47 -3.00 -7.48
CA GLU A 134 15.69 -1.88 -8.01
C GLU A 134 14.38 -2.30 -8.71
N SER A 135 14.19 -3.58 -9.05
CA SER A 135 12.95 -4.04 -9.71
C SER A 135 11.89 -4.56 -8.77
N TYR A 136 12.25 -4.88 -7.54
CA TYR A 136 11.28 -5.28 -6.54
C TYR A 136 10.62 -4.08 -5.88
N PHE A 137 11.32 -2.93 -5.87
CA PHE A 137 10.84 -1.74 -5.17
C PHE A 137 9.46 -1.24 -5.65
N PRO A 138 9.21 -0.99 -6.96
CA PRO A 138 7.92 -0.44 -7.40
C PRO A 138 6.68 -1.25 -7.00
N PRO A 139 6.65 -2.58 -7.20
CA PRO A 139 5.51 -3.38 -6.76
C PRO A 139 5.48 -3.53 -5.23
N LEU A 140 6.62 -3.72 -4.56
CA LEU A 140 6.64 -3.85 -3.09
C LEU A 140 6.19 -2.58 -2.36
N TYR A 141 6.40 -1.40 -2.97
CA TYR A 141 5.86 -0.14 -2.48
C TYR A 141 4.33 -0.20 -2.26
N GLY A 142 3.62 -0.96 -3.10
CA GLY A 142 2.17 -1.18 -2.96
C GLY A 142 1.76 -1.84 -1.64
N LEU A 143 2.65 -2.58 -0.97
CA LEU A 143 2.36 -3.19 0.33
C LEU A 143 2.11 -2.15 1.43
N LEU A 144 2.55 -0.90 1.26
CA LEU A 144 2.19 0.18 2.19
C LEU A 144 0.69 0.47 2.21
N ALA A 145 -0.08 0.06 1.20
CA ALA A 145 -1.53 0.21 1.17
C ALA A 145 -2.28 -0.85 2.00
N LEU A 146 -1.57 -1.81 2.61
CA LEU A 146 -2.19 -2.86 3.41
C LEU A 146 -3.00 -2.27 4.59
N PRO A 147 -4.21 -2.76 4.89
CA PRO A 147 -5.01 -2.31 6.02
C PRO A 147 -4.50 -2.83 7.38
N VAL A 148 -3.24 -3.26 7.49
CA VAL A 148 -2.66 -3.71 8.77
C VAL A 148 -2.35 -2.54 9.71
N TRP A 149 -2.22 -1.34 9.15
CA TRP A 149 -1.83 -0.15 9.90
C TRP A 149 -2.83 0.18 11.02
N ASP A 150 -4.12 -0.06 10.79
CA ASP A 150 -5.18 0.20 11.77
C ASP A 150 -4.93 -0.53 13.11
N TYR A 151 -4.34 -1.73 13.08
CA TYR A 151 -3.97 -2.47 14.29
C TYR A 151 -2.80 -1.85 15.05
N SER A 152 -1.94 -1.11 14.34
CA SER A 152 -0.86 -0.36 14.97
C SER A 152 -1.37 0.91 15.66
N ASN A 153 -2.58 1.38 15.33
CA ASN A 153 -3.15 2.60 15.89
C ASN A 153 -3.20 2.57 17.42
N PHE A 154 -3.56 1.44 18.01
CA PHE A 154 -3.56 1.26 19.46
C PHE A 154 -2.21 1.60 20.11
N ILE A 155 -1.11 1.14 19.51
CA ILE A 155 0.26 1.39 20.01
C ILE A 155 0.59 2.89 19.93
N PHE A 156 0.25 3.53 18.80
CA PHE A 156 0.49 4.96 18.59
C PHE A 156 -0.37 5.83 19.52
N GLN A 157 -1.63 5.47 19.71
CA GLN A 157 -2.58 6.16 20.59
C GLN A 157 -2.13 6.08 22.05
N LEU A 158 -1.62 4.92 22.48
CA LEU A 158 -1.03 4.76 23.80
C LEU A 158 0.22 5.63 23.98
N GLY A 159 1.05 5.75 22.93
CA GLY A 159 2.17 6.68 22.90
C GLY A 159 1.73 8.14 23.10
N SER A 160 0.72 8.60 22.35
CA SER A 160 0.13 9.94 22.48
C SER A 160 -0.45 10.18 23.88
N LEU A 161 -1.13 9.19 24.45
CA LEU A 161 -1.65 9.24 25.82
C LEU A 161 -0.51 9.43 26.84
N LYS A 162 0.54 8.61 26.76
CA LYS A 162 1.67 8.67 27.69
C LYS A 162 2.46 9.97 27.54
N ALA A 163 2.61 10.48 26.33
CA ALA A 163 3.19 11.80 26.10
C ALA A 163 2.35 12.91 26.75
N THR A 164 1.03 12.84 26.60
CA THR A 164 0.09 13.82 27.20
C THR A 164 0.14 13.76 28.73
N GLU A 165 0.10 12.57 29.33
CA GLU A 165 0.29 12.37 30.77
C GLU A 165 1.61 12.96 31.26
N LEU A 166 2.71 12.73 30.53
CA LEU A 166 4.02 13.26 30.87
C LEU A 166 4.01 14.79 30.91
N PHE A 167 3.44 15.45 29.89
CA PHE A 167 3.33 16.91 29.87
C PHE A 167 2.41 17.45 30.96
N LEU A 168 1.29 16.77 31.26
CA LEU A 168 0.39 17.16 32.33
C LEU A 168 1.03 17.05 33.71
N LYS A 169 1.96 16.11 33.95
CA LYS A 169 2.73 16.04 35.21
C LYS A 169 3.61 17.27 35.45
N PHE A 170 4.04 17.95 34.38
CA PHE A 170 4.77 19.23 34.50
C PHE A 170 3.83 20.43 34.69
N SER A 171 2.52 20.23 34.56
CA SER A 171 1.49 21.24 34.75
C SER A 171 0.89 21.12 36.16
N PRO A 172 0.47 22.22 36.79
CA PRO A 172 -0.23 22.17 38.08
C PRO A 172 -1.69 21.68 37.97
N ILE A 173 -2.14 21.21 36.80
CA ILE A 173 -3.53 20.87 36.56
C ILE A 173 -3.82 19.43 37.02
N PRO A 174 -4.75 19.23 37.98
CA PRO A 174 -5.14 17.89 38.41
C PRO A 174 -5.80 17.14 37.25
N ASN A 175 -5.36 15.90 37.04
CA ASN A 175 -5.85 15.04 35.96
C ASN A 175 -6.09 13.62 36.46
N TYR A 176 -7.10 12.97 35.91
CA TYR A 176 -7.43 11.56 36.10
C TYR A 176 -7.49 10.89 34.74
N VAL A 177 -6.91 9.70 34.60
CA VAL A 177 -6.83 8.99 33.33
C VAL A 177 -7.48 7.63 33.45
N GLU A 178 -8.44 7.36 32.57
CA GLU A 178 -9.13 6.08 32.45
C GLU A 178 -9.14 5.65 30.98
N GLY A 179 -8.34 4.62 30.65
CA GLY A 179 -8.12 4.22 29.26
C GLY A 179 -7.53 5.38 28.43
N PHE A 180 -8.20 5.75 27.34
CA PHE A 180 -7.81 6.89 26.48
C PHE A 180 -8.50 8.22 26.84
N ARG A 181 -9.30 8.24 27.92
CA ARG A 181 -9.99 9.43 28.41
C ARG A 181 -9.18 10.08 29.53
N ILE A 182 -8.99 11.38 29.42
CA ILE A 182 -8.31 12.20 30.40
C ILE A 182 -9.32 13.22 30.93
N GLU A 183 -9.54 13.22 32.25
CA GLU A 183 -10.47 14.09 32.95
C GLU A 183 -9.70 15.14 33.76
N LEU A 184 -10.13 16.39 33.66
CA LEU A 184 -9.56 17.56 34.30
C LEU A 184 -10.69 18.35 34.96
N ALA A 185 -10.33 19.25 35.88
CA ALA A 185 -11.32 20.10 36.53
C ALA A 185 -12.12 21.00 35.55
N SER A 186 -11.53 21.35 34.40
CA SER A 186 -12.16 22.17 33.36
C SER A 186 -12.95 21.37 32.32
N GLY A 187 -12.87 20.05 32.33
CA GLY A 187 -13.53 19.18 31.33
C GLY A 187 -12.76 17.89 31.06
N ALA A 188 -13.22 17.12 30.08
CA ALA A 188 -12.58 15.86 29.68
C ALA A 188 -12.26 15.85 28.19
N PHE A 189 -11.16 15.21 27.82
CA PHE A 189 -10.79 14.96 26.44
C PHE A 189 -10.40 13.49 26.24
N MET A 190 -10.55 13.02 25.01
CA MET A 190 -10.22 11.67 24.60
C MET A 190 -9.12 11.72 23.55
N VAL A 191 -8.08 10.91 23.73
CA VAL A 191 -7.09 10.67 22.69
C VAL A 191 -7.76 9.73 21.70
N ASP A 192 -8.21 10.25 20.55
CA ASP A 192 -8.85 9.45 19.51
C ASP A 192 -7.81 8.83 18.55
N ALA A 193 -8.21 7.81 17.81
CA ALA A 193 -7.48 7.14 16.75
C ALA A 193 -6.80 8.14 15.78
N GLY A 194 -7.53 9.18 15.38
CA GLY A 194 -7.00 10.22 14.48
C GLY A 194 -5.86 11.07 15.07
N CYS A 195 -5.69 11.06 16.40
CA CYS A 195 -4.66 11.80 17.13
C CYS A 195 -3.41 10.94 17.44
N SER A 196 -3.37 9.69 16.99
CA SER A 196 -2.23 8.78 17.23
C SER A 196 -0.99 9.15 16.40
N GLY A 197 -1.18 9.88 15.30
CA GLY A 197 -0.10 10.25 14.38
C GLY A 197 0.29 9.16 13.38
N LEU A 198 -0.34 7.98 13.45
CA LEU A 198 -0.06 6.82 12.60
C LEU A 198 -0.11 7.17 11.10
N ARG A 199 -1.13 7.90 10.66
CA ARG A 199 -1.30 8.29 9.26
C ARG A 199 -0.13 9.15 8.74
N TYR A 200 0.40 10.03 9.58
CA TYR A 200 1.55 10.86 9.22
C TYR A 200 2.82 10.02 9.14
N MET A 201 2.98 9.01 10.01
CA MET A 201 4.08 8.06 9.93
C MET A 201 4.03 7.27 8.61
N VAL A 202 2.88 6.68 8.26
CA VAL A 202 2.75 5.91 6.99
C VAL A 202 3.01 6.80 5.78
N SER A 203 2.52 8.04 5.80
CA SER A 203 2.77 9.02 4.72
C SER A 203 4.26 9.39 4.63
N ALA A 204 4.91 9.65 5.75
CA ALA A 204 6.34 9.95 5.81
C ALA A 204 7.18 8.77 5.35
N LEU A 205 6.83 7.54 5.76
CA LEU A 205 7.48 6.31 5.32
C LEU A 205 7.33 6.11 3.81
N ALA A 206 6.13 6.35 3.27
CA ALA A 206 5.86 6.29 1.84
C ALA A 206 6.71 7.28 1.05
N ILE A 207 6.88 8.51 1.54
CA ILE A 207 7.76 9.50 0.89
C ILE A 207 9.23 9.09 1.06
N ALA A 208 9.66 8.70 2.26
CA ALA A 208 11.03 8.29 2.52
C ALA A 208 11.47 7.15 1.60
N LEU A 209 10.63 6.14 1.42
CA LEU A 209 10.91 5.03 0.50
C LEU A 209 11.02 5.46 -0.96
N LEU A 210 10.29 6.49 -1.41
CA LEU A 210 10.41 7.02 -2.78
C LEU A 210 11.73 7.77 -3.03
N TYR A 211 12.37 8.29 -1.98
CA TYR A 211 13.59 9.09 -2.07
C TYR A 211 14.84 8.38 -1.52
N ALA A 212 14.70 7.16 -0.98
CA ALA A 212 15.79 6.33 -0.47
C ALA A 212 16.61 5.71 -1.61
#